data_AF-A0A9W6C353-F1
#
_entry.id   AF-A0A9W6C353-F1
#
_cell.length_a   1.000
_cell.length_b   1.000
_cell.length_c   1.000
_cell.angle_alpha   90.00
_cell.angle_beta   90.00
_cell.angle_gamma   90.00
#
_symmetry.space_group_name_H-M   'P 1'
#
loop_
_entity.id
_entity.type
_entity.pdbx_description
1 polymer ?
#
loop_
_entity_poly.entity_id
_entity_poly.type
_entity_poly.pdbx_seq_one_letter_code
_entity_poly.pdbx_strand_id
1 'polypeptide(L)'
;MKLNCEIIRDLLPSYIDGLTSQESNRLVEEHLESCAECREYLKEMQADLSSEASVEKNKKAIRPFRKLNRRVKQRIAAAAGAAVLVCVVLFGVGTWYYGRTWTADSSDVKMSVEASGSIATLRFTPQEDTVLYVEADENEENTIVITEGYRNPLKKVYQKSAYYGYTFIDKNTVMGLNGKSTKIDEDDVLTIRYEDKTETISMQELAKEALANNPERTFSE
;
A
#
# COMPACT_ATOMS: atom_id res chain seq x y z
N MET A 1 52.96 -52.38 25.34
CA MET A 1 53.95 -51.39 24.90
C MET A 1 53.62 -50.10 25.65
N LYS A 2 54.44 -49.66 26.61
CA LYS A 2 54.09 -48.49 27.43
C LYS A 2 54.32 -47.22 26.59
N LEU A 3 53.25 -46.56 26.16
CA LEU A 3 53.30 -45.24 25.55
C LEU A 3 53.93 -44.25 26.55
N ASN A 4 54.75 -43.32 26.03
CA ASN A 4 55.47 -42.37 26.86
C ASN A 4 54.52 -41.31 27.43
N CYS A 5 54.67 -40.94 28.70
CA CYS A 5 53.83 -39.96 29.38
C CYS A 5 53.80 -38.61 28.65
N GLU A 6 54.92 -38.20 28.03
CA GLU A 6 55.01 -36.95 27.25
C GLU A 6 54.03 -36.92 26.07
N ILE A 7 53.92 -38.04 25.34
CA ILE A 7 52.98 -38.15 24.20
C ILE A 7 51.54 -38.06 24.69
N ILE A 8 51.25 -38.67 25.85
CA ILE A 8 49.91 -38.60 26.43
C ILE A 8 49.60 -37.17 26.85
N ARG A 9 50.52 -36.48 27.54
CA ARG A 9 50.35 -35.07 27.96
C ARG A 9 50.11 -34.13 26.78
N ASP A 10 50.79 -34.34 25.65
CA ASP A 10 50.55 -33.56 24.42
C ASP A 10 49.16 -33.80 23.82
N LEU A 11 48.61 -35.01 24.00
CA LEU A 11 47.28 -35.37 23.51
C LEU A 11 46.15 -34.94 24.45
N LEU A 12 46.42 -34.71 25.74
CA LEU A 12 45.39 -34.40 26.74
C LEU A 12 44.57 -33.12 26.43
N PRO A 13 45.15 -31.99 25.96
CA PRO A 13 44.34 -30.82 25.59
C PRO A 13 43.30 -31.15 24.51
N SER A 14 43.74 -31.80 23.44
CA SER A 14 42.87 -32.23 22.34
C SER A 14 41.85 -33.29 22.75
N TYR A 15 42.21 -34.16 23.71
CA TYR A 15 41.32 -35.16 24.30
C TYR A 15 40.19 -34.52 25.12
N ILE A 16 40.51 -33.52 25.94
CA ILE A 16 39.52 -32.74 26.72
C ILE A 16 38.57 -31.98 25.79
N ASP A 17 39.09 -31.42 24.69
CA ASP A 17 38.31 -30.71 23.67
C ASP A 17 37.51 -31.66 22.75
N GLY A 18 37.69 -32.99 22.88
CA GLY A 18 36.98 -34.01 22.09
C GLY A 18 37.41 -34.05 20.62
N LEU A 19 38.61 -33.56 20.29
CA LEU A 19 39.13 -33.44 18.92
C LEU A 19 40.04 -34.61 18.51
N THR A 20 40.26 -35.57 19.40
CA THR A 20 41.07 -36.77 19.17
C THR A 20 40.28 -37.88 18.48
N SER A 21 40.99 -38.71 17.70
CA SER A 21 40.38 -39.88 17.06
C SER A 21 40.02 -40.97 18.09
N GLN A 22 39.11 -41.88 17.73
CA GLN A 22 38.71 -42.98 18.60
C GLN A 22 39.88 -43.90 19.00
N GLU A 23 40.83 -44.11 18.09
CA GLU A 23 42.06 -44.86 18.41
C GLU A 23 42.93 -44.12 19.41
N SER A 24 43.10 -42.80 19.23
CA SER A 24 43.83 -41.95 20.17
C SER A 24 43.18 -41.93 21.56
N ASN A 25 41.84 -41.92 21.64
CA ASN A 25 41.10 -41.96 22.90
C ASN A 25 41.37 -43.25 23.67
N ARG A 26 41.32 -44.40 22.99
CA ARG A 26 41.58 -45.70 23.62
C ARG A 26 43.00 -45.76 24.19
N LEU A 27 43.98 -45.20 23.49
CA LEU A 27 45.38 -45.16 23.94
C LEU A 27 45.57 -44.25 25.17
N VAL A 28 44.87 -43.12 25.21
CA VAL A 28 44.88 -42.21 26.37
C VAL A 28 44.23 -42.89 27.58
N GLU A 29 43.06 -43.52 27.41
CA GLU A 29 42.33 -44.21 28.47
C GLU A 29 43.14 -45.37 29.08
N GLU A 30 43.71 -46.24 28.25
CA GLU A 30 44.56 -47.36 28.68
C GLU A 30 45.80 -46.87 29.48
N HIS A 31 46.37 -45.73 29.10
CA HIS A 31 47.49 -45.13 29.83
C HIS A 31 47.06 -44.51 31.15
N LEU A 32 45.91 -43.85 31.21
CA LEU A 32 45.37 -43.23 32.43
C LEU A 32 44.98 -44.27 33.49
N GLU A 33 44.63 -45.49 33.10
CA GLU A 33 44.38 -46.61 34.02
C GLU A 33 45.65 -47.01 34.79
N SER A 34 46.80 -46.98 34.11
CA SER A 34 48.08 -47.47 34.65
C SER A 34 49.03 -46.39 35.16
N CYS A 35 48.82 -45.12 34.83
CA CYS A 35 49.69 -44.00 35.21
C CYS A 35 48.97 -42.96 36.08
N ALA A 36 49.39 -42.83 37.35
CA ALA A 36 48.82 -41.87 38.29
C ALA A 36 49.18 -40.42 37.97
N GLU A 37 50.40 -40.16 37.49
CA GLU A 37 50.89 -38.82 37.17
C GLU A 37 50.08 -38.16 36.04
N CYS A 38 49.80 -38.91 34.97
CA CYS A 38 48.98 -38.43 33.85
C CYS A 38 47.52 -38.19 34.27
N ARG A 39 47.02 -38.96 35.25
CA ARG A 39 45.67 -38.80 35.80
C ARG A 39 45.55 -37.54 36.66
N GLU A 40 46.59 -37.22 37.43
CA GLU A 40 46.65 -35.99 38.22
C GLU A 40 46.75 -34.76 37.33
N TYR A 41 47.61 -34.81 36.30
CA TYR A 41 47.76 -33.74 35.32
C TYR A 41 46.45 -33.46 34.55
N LEU A 42 45.71 -34.51 34.13
CA LEU A 42 44.39 -34.35 33.52
C LEU A 42 43.39 -33.66 34.46
N LYS A 43 43.40 -34.00 35.76
CA LYS A 43 42.52 -33.37 36.75
C LYS A 43 42.85 -31.90 36.97
N GLU A 44 44.12 -31.54 37.01
CA GLU A 44 44.58 -30.15 37.14
C GLU A 44 44.09 -29.30 35.96
N MET A 45 44.26 -29.80 34.72
CA MET A 45 43.76 -29.13 33.52
C MET A 45 42.23 -28.95 33.53
N GLN A 46 41.49 -29.97 33.96
CA GLN A 46 40.02 -29.90 34.07
C GLN A 46 39.56 -28.94 35.17
N ALA A 47 40.32 -28.82 36.26
CA ALA A 47 40.06 -27.86 37.34
C ALA A 47 40.24 -26.41 36.88
N ASP A 48 41.25 -26.12 36.06
CA ASP A 48 41.47 -24.79 35.50
C ASP A 48 40.33 -24.33 34.56
N LEU A 49 39.83 -25.25 33.73
CA LEU A 49 38.70 -25.01 32.82
C LEU A 49 37.37 -24.79 33.55
N SER A 50 37.18 -25.45 34.69
CA SER A 50 35.96 -25.35 35.51
C SER A 50 36.04 -24.27 36.60
N SER A 51 37.20 -23.63 36.78
CA SER A 51 37.38 -22.58 37.77
C SER A 51 36.42 -21.41 37.52
N GLU A 52 35.81 -20.90 38.60
CA GLU A 52 34.89 -19.74 38.51
C GLU A 52 35.56 -18.53 37.84
N ALA A 53 36.89 -18.40 38.01
CA ALA A 53 37.71 -17.36 37.40
C ALA A 53 37.78 -17.46 35.86
N SER A 54 37.90 -18.66 35.28
CA SER A 54 37.94 -18.85 33.83
C SER A 54 36.56 -18.68 33.19
N VAL A 55 35.50 -19.16 33.84
CA VAL A 55 34.10 -18.92 33.43
C VAL A 55 33.75 -17.43 33.47
N GLU A 56 34.20 -16.69 34.49
CA GLU A 56 33.93 -15.27 34.61
C GLU A 56 34.73 -14.41 33.62
N LYS A 57 35.99 -14.78 33.31
CA LYS A 57 36.76 -14.16 32.22
C LYS A 57 36.08 -14.34 30.87
N ASN A 58 35.59 -15.54 30.56
CA ASN A 58 34.84 -15.81 29.33
C ASN A 58 33.53 -15.01 29.27
N LYS A 59 32.76 -14.96 30.37
CA LYS A 59 31.56 -14.11 30.45
C LYS A 59 31.88 -12.62 30.27
N LYS A 60 33.00 -12.12 30.82
CA LYS A 60 33.46 -10.73 30.65
C LYS A 60 33.93 -10.44 29.21
N ALA A 61 34.56 -11.40 28.53
CA ALA A 61 34.96 -11.27 27.13
C ALA A 61 33.76 -11.20 26.17
N ILE A 62 32.65 -11.88 26.48
CA ILE A 62 31.44 -11.89 25.63
C ILE A 62 30.49 -10.70 25.93
N ARG A 63 30.52 -10.14 27.16
CA ARG A 63 29.75 -8.93 27.55
C ARG A 63 29.85 -7.74 26.58
N PRO A 64 31.02 -7.34 26.05
CA PRO A 64 31.11 -6.22 25.11
C PRO A 64 30.33 -6.48 23.82
N PHE A 65 30.36 -7.70 23.28
CA PHE A 65 29.59 -8.08 22.08
C PHE A 65 28.08 -8.04 22.33
N ARG A 66 27.63 -8.43 23.53
CA ARG A 66 26.21 -8.41 23.88
C ARG A 66 25.64 -6.98 23.98
N LYS A 67 26.42 -6.02 24.50
CA LYS A 67 26.02 -4.60 24.54
C LYS A 67 26.03 -3.97 23.14
N LEU A 68 27.02 -4.31 22.32
CA LEU A 68 27.11 -3.84 20.94
C LEU A 68 25.92 -4.36 20.10
N ASN A 69 25.60 -5.65 20.19
CA ASN A 69 24.45 -6.22 19.50
C ASN A 69 23.12 -5.56 19.90
N ARG A 70 22.95 -5.18 21.17
CA ARG A 70 21.73 -4.49 21.61
C ARG A 70 21.62 -3.08 21.01
N ARG A 71 22.71 -2.32 20.98
CA ARG A 71 22.74 -0.98 20.37
C ARG A 71 22.54 -1.03 18.86
N VAL A 72 23.14 -2.01 18.18
CA VAL A 72 22.97 -2.23 16.74
C VAL A 72 21.52 -2.62 16.44
N LYS A 73 20.93 -3.56 17.19
CA LYS A 73 19.50 -3.92 17.04
C LYS A 73 18.56 -2.73 17.29
N GLN A 74 18.84 -1.89 18.29
CA GLN A 74 18.05 -0.68 18.56
C GLN A 74 18.15 0.33 17.42
N ARG A 75 19.34 0.54 16.85
CA ARG A 75 19.52 1.42 15.68
C ARG A 75 18.83 0.89 14.43
N ILE A 76 18.89 -0.42 14.19
CA ILE A 76 18.17 -1.07 13.08
C ILE A 76 16.66 -0.93 13.27
N ALA A 77 16.15 -1.17 14.47
CA ALA A 77 14.72 -1.00 14.77
C ALA A 77 14.26 0.45 14.61
N ALA A 78 15.07 1.42 15.04
CA ALA A 78 14.78 2.85 14.85
C ALA A 78 14.80 3.23 13.36
N ALA A 79 15.78 2.75 12.60
CA ALA A 79 15.84 3.01 11.15
C ALA A 79 14.66 2.37 10.39
N ALA A 80 14.30 1.14 10.74
CA ALA A 80 13.13 0.46 10.18
C ALA A 80 11.83 1.20 10.54
N GLY A 81 11.69 1.65 11.80
CA GLY A 81 10.55 2.46 12.23
C GLY A 81 10.46 3.79 11.49
N ALA A 82 11.59 4.48 11.28
CA ALA A 82 11.63 5.70 10.50
C ALA A 82 11.25 5.48 9.03
N ALA A 83 11.76 4.41 8.40
CA ALA A 83 11.40 4.07 7.03
C ALA A 83 9.89 3.76 6.87
N VAL A 84 9.31 3.00 7.82
CA VAL A 84 7.86 2.73 7.84
C VAL A 84 7.07 4.03 8.00
N LEU A 85 7.49 4.93 8.90
CA LEU A 85 6.85 6.24 9.07
C LEU A 85 6.86 7.06 7.77
N VAL A 86 8.01 7.11 7.08
CA VAL A 86 8.10 7.80 5.78
C VAL A 86 7.13 7.20 4.77
N CYS A 87 7.06 5.87 4.66
CA CYS A 87 6.10 5.21 3.77
C CYS A 87 4.65 5.56 4.12
N VAL A 88 4.29 5.56 5.40
CA VAL A 88 2.94 5.92 5.85
C VAL A 88 2.61 7.38 5.52
N VAL A 89 3.56 8.29 5.73
CA VAL A 89 3.38 9.71 5.39
C VAL A 89 3.22 9.90 3.88
N LEU A 90 4.09 9.30 3.07
CA LEU A 90 4.00 9.39 1.61
C LEU A 90 2.69 8.81 1.08
N PHE A 91 2.25 7.66 1.62
CA PHE A 91 1.00 7.05 1.21
C PHE A 91 -0.22 7.86 1.67
N GLY A 92 -0.19 8.39 2.90
CA GLY A 92 -1.24 9.25 3.44
C GLY A 92 -1.39 10.55 2.66
N VAL A 93 -0.28 11.26 2.44
CA VAL A 93 -0.24 12.51 1.65
C VAL A 93 -0.65 12.23 0.21
N GLY A 94 -0.15 11.16 -0.41
CA GLY A 94 -0.53 10.79 -1.77
C GLY A 94 -2.03 10.46 -1.89
N THR A 95 -2.58 9.68 -0.97
CA THR A 95 -4.02 9.35 -0.96
C THR A 95 -4.88 10.59 -0.77
N TRP A 96 -4.47 11.49 0.13
CA TRP A 96 -5.17 12.76 0.33
C TRP A 96 -5.08 13.66 -0.91
N TYR A 97 -3.89 13.81 -1.50
CA TYR A 97 -3.65 14.65 -2.67
C TYR A 97 -4.43 14.17 -3.90
N TYR A 98 -4.38 12.87 -4.21
CA TYR A 98 -5.06 12.29 -5.37
C TYR A 98 -6.54 11.94 -5.11
N GLY A 99 -6.99 11.98 -3.85
CA GLY A 99 -8.39 11.78 -3.47
C GLY A 99 -9.16 13.08 -3.27
N ARG A 100 -8.46 14.22 -3.22
CA ARG A 100 -9.09 15.53 -3.10
C ARG A 100 -9.67 15.96 -4.43
N THR A 101 -10.95 16.31 -4.41
CA THR A 101 -11.65 16.99 -5.49
C THR A 101 -11.97 18.43 -5.07
N TRP A 102 -12.16 19.30 -6.05
CA TRP A 102 -12.62 20.68 -5.90
C TRP A 102 -13.64 21.00 -6.99
N THR A 103 -14.39 22.10 -6.84
CA THR A 103 -15.32 22.55 -7.87
C THR A 103 -14.53 23.05 -9.07
N ALA A 104 -14.87 22.60 -10.28
CA ALA A 104 -14.13 22.94 -11.49
C ALA A 104 -14.42 24.39 -11.93
N ASP A 105 -13.40 25.08 -12.45
CA ASP A 105 -13.57 26.35 -13.17
C ASP A 105 -14.17 26.08 -14.56
N SER A 106 -15.10 26.93 -14.99
CA SER A 106 -15.75 26.76 -16.29
C SER A 106 -14.79 26.90 -17.48
N SER A 107 -13.63 27.55 -17.33
CA SER A 107 -12.61 27.62 -18.40
C SER A 107 -11.94 26.28 -18.66
N ASP A 108 -11.89 25.42 -17.65
CA ASP A 108 -11.16 24.15 -17.69
C ASP A 108 -12.04 23.00 -18.16
N VAL A 109 -13.32 23.28 -18.40
CA VAL A 109 -14.34 22.31 -18.79
C VAL A 109 -14.94 22.68 -20.15
N LYS A 110 -14.80 21.77 -21.11
CA LYS A 110 -15.57 21.84 -22.36
C LYS A 110 -16.83 21.01 -22.23
N MET A 111 -17.97 21.69 -22.22
CA MET A 111 -19.29 21.05 -22.28
C MET A 111 -19.73 20.87 -23.74
N SER A 112 -20.31 19.70 -24.04
CA SER A 112 -21.04 19.43 -25.29
C SER A 112 -22.28 18.62 -24.99
N VAL A 113 -23.38 18.91 -25.70
CA VAL A 113 -24.61 18.12 -25.64
C VAL A 113 -24.62 17.14 -26.80
N GLU A 114 -24.78 15.86 -26.50
CA GLU A 114 -24.95 14.79 -27.48
C GLU A 114 -26.36 14.20 -27.32
N ALA A 115 -27.19 14.34 -28.35
CA ALA A 115 -28.59 13.91 -28.31
C ALA A 115 -28.80 12.73 -29.26
N SER A 116 -29.31 11.62 -28.74
CA SER A 116 -29.52 10.37 -29.50
C SER A 116 -30.81 9.69 -29.08
N GLY A 117 -31.78 9.60 -30.00
CA GLY A 117 -33.05 8.91 -29.75
C GLY A 117 -33.95 9.62 -28.75
N SER A 118 -33.92 9.16 -27.50
CA SER A 118 -34.67 9.71 -26.37
C SER A 118 -33.75 10.29 -25.28
N ILE A 119 -32.43 10.22 -25.47
CA ILE A 119 -31.46 10.57 -24.44
C ILE A 119 -30.72 11.84 -24.86
N ALA A 120 -30.72 12.85 -23.98
CA ALA A 120 -29.78 13.96 -24.06
C ALA A 120 -28.65 13.70 -23.05
N THR A 121 -27.42 13.62 -23.54
CA THR A 121 -26.22 13.42 -22.70
C THR A 121 -25.37 14.67 -22.75
N LEU A 122 -25.18 15.30 -21.59
CA LEU A 122 -24.18 16.33 -21.39
C LEU A 122 -22.84 15.67 -21.13
N ARG A 123 -21.87 15.98 -21.97
CA ARG A 123 -20.49 15.52 -21.84
C ARG A 123 -19.62 16.68 -21.41
N PHE A 124 -18.94 16.51 -20.29
CA PHE A 124 -17.96 17.45 -19.75
C PHE A 124 -16.56 16.89 -19.98
N THR A 125 -15.71 17.62 -20.71
CA THR A 125 -14.36 17.18 -21.07
C THR A 125 -13.32 18.13 -20.48
N PRO A 126 -12.37 17.63 -19.66
CA PRO A 126 -11.33 18.48 -19.09
C PRO A 126 -10.42 19.02 -20.19
N GLN A 127 -10.02 20.28 -20.05
CA GLN A 127 -8.99 20.91 -20.89
C GLN A 127 -7.57 20.65 -20.35
N GLU A 128 -7.44 20.28 -19.07
CA GLU A 128 -6.18 19.94 -18.42
C GLU A 128 -6.03 18.43 -18.13
N ASP A 129 -4.93 18.00 -17.49
CA ASP A 129 -4.74 16.61 -17.04
C ASP A 129 -5.45 16.32 -15.72
N THR A 130 -6.73 16.67 -15.66
CA THR A 130 -7.63 16.40 -14.53
C THR A 130 -8.66 15.33 -14.90
N VAL A 131 -9.39 14.86 -13.89
CA VAL A 131 -10.54 13.97 -14.05
C VAL A 131 -11.75 14.72 -13.56
N LEU A 132 -12.79 14.81 -14.39
CA LEU A 132 -14.04 15.46 -14.05
C LEU A 132 -15.03 14.45 -13.45
N TYR A 133 -15.86 14.94 -12.54
CA TYR A 133 -16.97 14.25 -11.92
C TYR A 133 -18.20 15.17 -11.94
N VAL A 134 -19.38 14.57 -11.92
CA VAL A 134 -20.65 15.28 -11.78
C VAL A 134 -21.30 14.80 -10.50
N GLU A 135 -21.64 15.74 -9.64
CA GLU A 135 -22.35 15.50 -8.38
C GLU A 135 -23.72 16.18 -8.47
N ALA A 136 -24.80 15.47 -8.17
CA ALA A 136 -26.12 16.08 -8.07
C ALA A 136 -26.26 16.73 -6.69
N ASP A 137 -26.80 17.94 -6.64
CA ASP A 137 -27.11 18.61 -5.38
C ASP A 137 -28.29 17.91 -4.70
N GLU A 138 -28.14 17.52 -3.43
CA GLU A 138 -29.19 16.85 -2.67
C GLU A 138 -30.30 17.80 -2.19
N ASN A 139 -30.04 19.12 -2.19
CA ASN A 139 -30.96 20.14 -1.69
C ASN A 139 -31.67 20.89 -2.82
N GLU A 140 -31.00 21.05 -3.96
CA GLU A 140 -31.52 21.75 -5.14
C GLU A 140 -31.84 20.74 -6.26
N GLU A 141 -33.13 20.53 -6.55
CA GLU A 141 -33.53 19.68 -7.66
C GLU A 141 -32.94 20.18 -8.99
N ASN A 142 -32.62 19.25 -9.89
CA ASN A 142 -32.01 19.53 -11.20
C ASN A 142 -30.77 20.42 -11.14
N THR A 143 -30.03 20.39 -10.02
CA THR A 143 -28.75 21.09 -9.89
C THR A 143 -27.62 20.08 -9.85
N ILE A 144 -26.63 20.30 -10.71
CA ILE A 144 -25.40 19.52 -10.75
C ILE A 144 -24.19 20.42 -10.50
N VAL A 145 -23.21 19.89 -9.79
CA VAL A 145 -21.92 20.54 -9.54
C VAL A 145 -20.86 19.77 -10.30
N ILE A 146 -20.07 20.48 -11.09
CA ILE A 146 -18.91 19.90 -11.77
C ILE A 146 -17.73 19.97 -10.83
N THR A 147 -17.19 18.81 -10.48
CA THR A 147 -15.99 18.70 -9.64
C THR A 147 -14.86 18.09 -10.43
N GLU A 148 -13.63 18.48 -10.12
CA GLU A 148 -12.44 17.93 -10.74
C GLU A 148 -11.43 17.48 -9.70
N GLY A 149 -10.56 16.55 -10.10
CA GLY A 149 -9.52 16.02 -9.24
C GLY A 149 -8.28 15.62 -10.01
N TYR A 150 -7.15 15.57 -9.30
CA TYR A 150 -5.88 15.14 -9.89
C TYR A 150 -5.94 13.67 -10.31
N ARG A 151 -5.37 13.40 -11.49
CA ARG A 151 -5.21 12.03 -11.96
C ARG A 151 -4.27 11.24 -11.07
N ASN A 152 -4.77 10.15 -10.48
CA ASN A 152 -3.93 9.22 -9.71
C ASN A 152 -3.06 8.37 -10.66
N PRO A 153 -1.71 8.48 -10.61
CA PRO A 153 -0.81 7.73 -11.51
C PRO A 153 -0.82 6.22 -11.26
N LEU A 154 -1.25 5.77 -10.07
CA LEU A 154 -1.32 4.35 -9.71
C LEU A 154 -2.59 3.65 -10.22
N LYS A 155 -3.58 4.41 -10.72
CA LYS A 155 -4.83 3.87 -11.25
C LYS A 155 -4.95 4.14 -12.74
N LYS A 156 -5.46 3.15 -13.49
CA LYS A 156 -5.87 3.37 -14.87
C LYS A 156 -7.15 4.17 -14.88
N VAL A 157 -7.08 5.40 -15.38
CA VAL A 157 -8.25 6.24 -15.64
C VAL A 157 -8.66 6.02 -17.09
N TYR A 158 -9.79 5.31 -17.28
CA TYR A 158 -10.32 5.00 -18.60
C TYR A 158 -11.19 6.14 -19.16
N GLN A 159 -11.88 6.88 -18.28
CA GLN A 159 -12.69 8.04 -18.65
C GLN A 159 -12.29 9.22 -17.77
N LYS A 160 -11.82 10.30 -18.41
CA LYS A 160 -11.54 11.59 -17.74
C LYS A 160 -12.73 12.55 -17.80
N SER A 161 -13.59 12.37 -18.80
CA SER A 161 -14.82 13.14 -18.98
C SER A 161 -15.89 12.68 -18.02
N ALA A 162 -16.69 13.62 -17.55
CA ALA A 162 -17.93 13.32 -16.83
C ALA A 162 -19.12 13.38 -17.78
N TYR A 163 -20.16 12.62 -17.45
CA TYR A 163 -21.38 12.51 -18.25
C TYR A 163 -22.58 12.65 -17.34
N TYR A 164 -23.55 13.47 -17.75
CA TYR A 164 -24.83 13.59 -17.08
C TYR A 164 -25.92 13.59 -18.14
N GLY A 165 -26.93 12.73 -17.99
CA GLY A 165 -27.90 12.53 -19.05
C GLY A 165 -29.32 12.38 -18.55
N TYR A 166 -30.25 12.84 -19.37
CA TYR A 166 -31.68 12.69 -19.18
C TYR A 166 -32.26 11.79 -20.26
N THR A 167 -33.15 10.90 -19.83
CA THR A 167 -33.95 10.06 -20.72
C THR A 167 -35.36 10.64 -20.80
N PHE A 168 -35.74 11.16 -21.97
CA PHE A 168 -37.04 11.75 -22.22
C PHE A 168 -38.01 10.71 -22.78
N ILE A 169 -39.14 10.49 -22.11
CA ILE A 169 -40.24 9.67 -22.64
C ILE A 169 -41.00 10.46 -23.72
N ASP A 170 -41.25 11.73 -23.43
CA ASP A 170 -41.87 12.70 -24.31
C ASP A 170 -41.32 14.10 -23.98
N LYS A 171 -41.87 15.13 -24.62
CA LYS A 171 -41.37 16.51 -24.49
C LYS A 171 -41.46 17.07 -23.06
N ASN A 172 -42.33 16.51 -22.22
CA ASN A 172 -42.66 17.02 -20.90
C ASN A 172 -42.46 15.96 -19.82
N THR A 173 -41.76 14.86 -20.12
CA THR A 173 -41.61 13.74 -19.19
C THR A 173 -40.22 13.15 -19.27
N VAL A 174 -39.49 13.18 -18.15
CA VAL A 174 -38.21 12.46 -17.98
C VAL A 174 -38.38 11.21 -17.15
N MET A 175 -37.57 10.21 -17.46
CA MET A 175 -37.39 9.00 -16.68
C MET A 175 -36.20 9.18 -15.73
N GLY A 176 -36.46 9.16 -14.43
CA GLY A 176 -35.43 9.17 -13.40
C GLY A 176 -34.71 7.82 -13.31
N LEU A 177 -33.52 7.83 -12.68
CA LEU A 177 -32.69 6.63 -12.47
C LEU A 177 -33.39 5.55 -11.61
N ASN A 178 -34.41 5.92 -10.85
CA ASN A 178 -35.25 5.02 -10.05
C ASN A 178 -36.38 4.36 -10.87
N GLY A 179 -36.44 4.61 -12.18
CA GLY A 179 -37.47 4.10 -13.09
C GLY A 179 -38.82 4.82 -12.99
N LYS A 180 -38.94 5.88 -12.19
CA LYS A 180 -40.15 6.71 -12.14
C LYS A 180 -40.07 7.85 -13.15
N SER A 181 -41.20 8.15 -13.77
CA SER A 181 -41.33 9.32 -14.64
C SER A 181 -41.73 10.56 -13.84
N THR A 182 -41.12 11.69 -14.19
CA THR A 182 -41.42 13.00 -13.62
C THR A 182 -41.83 13.93 -14.76
N LYS A 183 -42.88 14.72 -14.53
CA LYS A 183 -43.31 15.74 -15.48
C LYS A 183 -42.38 16.95 -15.39
N ILE A 184 -42.12 17.56 -16.53
CA ILE A 184 -41.28 18.74 -16.71
C ILE A 184 -42.16 19.85 -17.27
N ASP A 185 -42.08 21.03 -16.66
CA ASP A 185 -42.75 22.25 -17.08
C ASP A 185 -41.87 23.11 -18.02
N GLU A 186 -42.43 24.19 -18.58
CA GLU A 186 -41.70 25.10 -19.50
C GLU A 186 -40.53 25.82 -18.83
N ASP A 187 -40.66 26.09 -17.52
CA ASP A 187 -39.68 26.84 -16.74
C ASP A 187 -38.60 25.95 -16.10
N ASP A 188 -38.69 24.62 -16.27
CA ASP A 188 -37.73 23.69 -15.69
C ASP A 188 -36.38 23.75 -16.41
N VAL A 189 -35.34 23.98 -15.61
CA VAL A 189 -33.96 24.09 -16.08
C VAL A 189 -33.05 23.13 -15.34
N LEU A 190 -32.05 22.60 -16.04
CA LEU A 190 -30.87 21.99 -15.45
C LEU A 190 -29.89 23.11 -15.09
N THR A 191 -29.55 23.20 -13.81
CA THR A 191 -28.55 24.15 -13.30
C THR A 191 -27.20 23.46 -13.16
N ILE A 192 -26.17 24.03 -13.78
CA ILE A 192 -24.80 23.51 -13.80
C ILE A 192 -23.92 24.51 -13.06
N ARG A 193 -23.37 24.09 -11.91
CA ARG A 193 -22.54 24.92 -11.05
C ARG A 193 -21.06 24.62 -11.27
N TYR A 194 -20.33 25.67 -11.58
CA TYR A 194 -18.87 25.76 -11.61
C TYR A 194 -18.40 26.62 -10.43
N GLU A 195 -17.09 26.73 -10.22
CA GLU A 195 -16.52 27.58 -9.16
C GLU A 195 -16.76 29.07 -9.45
N ASP A 196 -16.58 29.46 -10.70
CA ASP A 196 -16.63 30.84 -11.18
C ASP A 196 -18.03 31.31 -11.58
N LYS A 197 -18.91 30.38 -12.00
CA LYS A 197 -20.23 30.73 -12.53
C LYS A 197 -21.26 29.60 -12.41
N THR A 198 -22.49 29.92 -12.79
CA THR A 198 -23.58 28.95 -12.94
C THR A 198 -24.19 29.10 -14.32
N GLU A 199 -24.36 27.99 -15.02
CA GLU A 199 -25.03 27.91 -16.32
C GLU A 199 -26.36 27.18 -16.16
N THR A 200 -27.37 27.56 -16.95
CA THR A 200 -28.68 26.91 -16.94
C THR A 200 -29.05 26.46 -18.34
N ILE A 201 -29.60 25.27 -18.46
CA ILE A 201 -30.06 24.71 -19.74
C ILE A 201 -31.53 24.35 -19.62
N SER A 202 -32.34 24.79 -20.59
CA SER A 202 -33.76 24.45 -20.63
C SER A 202 -33.95 22.94 -20.83
N MET A 203 -34.74 22.33 -19.94
CA MET A 203 -35.09 20.92 -20.06
C MET A 203 -35.93 20.63 -21.30
N GLN A 204 -36.72 21.60 -21.76
CA GLN A 204 -37.52 21.47 -22.98
C GLN A 204 -36.67 21.53 -24.26
N GLU A 205 -35.65 22.37 -24.28
CA GLU A 205 -34.71 22.41 -25.41
C GLU A 205 -33.95 21.09 -25.53
N LEU A 206 -33.48 20.54 -24.40
CA LEU A 206 -32.86 19.22 -24.36
C LEU A 206 -33.81 18.11 -24.82
N ALA A 207 -35.07 18.14 -24.36
CA ALA A 207 -36.08 17.18 -24.79
C ALA A 207 -36.34 17.26 -26.30
N LYS A 208 -36.42 18.48 -26.84
CA LYS A 208 -36.63 18.73 -28.26
C LYS A 208 -35.46 18.21 -29.10
N GLU A 209 -34.23 18.48 -28.68
CA GLU A 209 -33.02 18.04 -29.38
C GLU A 209 -32.87 16.51 -29.34
N ALA A 210 -33.13 15.89 -28.18
CA ALA A 210 -33.14 14.44 -28.04
C ALA A 210 -34.16 13.79 -28.97
N LEU A 211 -35.44 14.19 -28.85
CA LEU A 211 -36.54 13.56 -29.59
C LEU A 211 -36.53 13.87 -31.09
N ALA A 212 -35.89 14.96 -31.52
CA ALA A 212 -35.71 15.28 -32.94
C ALA A 212 -34.73 14.32 -33.65
N ASN A 213 -33.73 13.81 -32.92
CA ASN A 213 -32.74 12.86 -33.43
C ASN A 213 -33.17 11.40 -33.26
N ASN A 214 -34.49 11.13 -33.19
CA ASN A 214 -35.02 9.78 -33.05
C ASN A 214 -35.18 9.06 -34.41
N PRO A 215 -34.37 8.03 -34.72
CA PRO A 215 -34.47 7.29 -35.98
C PRO A 215 -35.75 6.44 -36.11
N GLU A 216 -36.55 6.26 -35.05
CA GLU A 216 -37.77 5.45 -35.10
C GLU A 216 -39.02 6.19 -35.60
N ARG A 217 -38.95 7.51 -35.89
CA ARG A 217 -40.08 8.26 -36.46
C ARG A 217 -40.17 8.26 -38.00
N THR A 218 -39.41 7.42 -38.69
CA THR A 218 -39.48 7.26 -40.17
C THR A 218 -40.19 5.98 -40.63
N PHE A 219 -40.94 5.28 -39.76
CA PHE A 219 -41.74 4.11 -40.15
C PHE A 219 -43.18 4.20 -39.60
N SER A 220 -43.93 5.21 -40.02
CA SER A 220 -45.41 5.13 -40.09
C SER A 220 -45.97 6.29 -40.91
N GLU A 221 -45.97 6.14 -42.22
CA GLU A 221 -47.00 6.68 -43.13
C GLU A 221 -47.48 5.54 -44.03
#